data_AF-A0A6L5WIX0-F1
#
_entry.id   AF-A0A6L5WIX0-F1
#
_cell.length_a   1.000
_cell.length_b   1.000
_cell.length_c   1.000
_cell.angle_alpha   90.00
_cell.angle_beta   90.00
_cell.angle_gamma   90.00
#
_symmetry.space_group_name_H-M   'P 1'
#
loop_
_entity.id
_entity.type
_entity.pdbx_description
1 polymer ?
#
loop_
_entity_poly.entity_id
_entity_poly.type
_entity_poly.pdbx_seq_one_letter_code
_entity_poly.pdbx_strand_id
1 'polypeptide(L)'
;MGEEFVYEFEKERVLNFDSTSVSRVLHLSILQGDGLGYDVSSINEDGSTRRIEVKTTVGGLETPFYMSKNEKLFFETYKDDGAYVYRVYDFDVNTRRGKVEIISAEELLENYNFDPVTFAVTKK
;
A
#
# COMPACT_ATOMS: atom_id res chain seq x y z
N MET A 1 -6.06 -5.99 9.38
CA MET A 1 -7.04 -6.78 8.59
C MET A 1 -6.77 -6.61 7.10
N GLY A 2 -6.87 -5.39 6.55
CA GLY A 2 -6.52 -5.14 5.14
C GLY A 2 -5.05 -5.43 4.83
N GLU A 3 -4.12 -4.94 5.66
CA GLU A 3 -2.69 -5.21 5.50
C GLU A 3 -2.37 -6.71 5.57
N GLU A 4 -2.97 -7.45 6.50
CA GLU A 4 -2.82 -8.90 6.63
C GLU A 4 -3.32 -9.63 5.36
N PHE A 5 -4.45 -9.18 4.80
CA PHE A 5 -4.95 -9.69 3.53
C PHE A 5 -3.99 -9.42 2.37
N VAL A 6 -3.43 -8.20 2.28
CA VAL A 6 -2.44 -7.84 1.26
C VAL A 6 -1.13 -8.61 1.44
N TYR A 7 -0.70 -8.82 2.68
CA TYR A 7 0.49 -9.60 3.01
C TYR A 7 0.38 -11.04 2.49
N GLU A 8 -0.74 -11.72 2.74
CA GLU A 8 -0.97 -13.06 2.21
C GLU A 8 -1.16 -13.05 0.68
N PHE A 9 -1.85 -12.04 0.13
CA PHE A 9 -1.98 -11.86 -1.32
C PHE A 9 -0.60 -11.74 -2.01
N GLU A 10 0.33 -10.99 -1.43
CA GLU A 10 1.67 -10.86 -1.97
C GLU A 10 2.51 -12.13 -1.81
N LYS A 11 2.35 -12.88 -0.71
CA LYS A 11 2.98 -14.19 -0.57
C LYS A 11 2.50 -15.17 -1.64
N GLU A 12 1.20 -15.20 -1.94
CA GLU A 12 0.65 -16.00 -3.03
C GLU A 12 1.20 -15.54 -4.39
N ARG A 13 1.26 -14.21 -4.65
CA ARG A 13 1.85 -13.67 -5.88
C ARG A 13 3.32 -14.09 -6.04
N VAL A 14 4.13 -13.96 -4.99
CA VAL A 14 5.55 -14.34 -5.00
C VAL A 14 5.72 -15.84 -5.16
N LEU A 15 4.89 -16.65 -4.49
CA LEU A 15 4.92 -18.10 -4.61
C LEU A 15 4.72 -18.58 -6.06
N ASN A 16 3.90 -17.86 -6.85
CA ASN A 16 3.59 -18.24 -8.23
C ASN A 16 4.78 -18.10 -9.19
N PHE A 17 5.77 -17.25 -8.90
CA PHE A 17 6.96 -17.09 -9.74
C PHE A 17 8.27 -17.53 -9.07
N ASP A 18 8.38 -17.43 -7.74
CA ASP A 18 9.54 -17.87 -6.97
C ASP A 18 9.17 -18.26 -5.53
N SER A 19 8.94 -19.56 -5.33
CA SER A 19 8.68 -20.15 -4.02
C SER A 19 9.78 -19.90 -2.97
N THR A 20 11.03 -19.67 -3.38
CA THR A 20 12.15 -19.47 -2.44
C THR A 20 12.19 -18.05 -1.88
N SER A 21 11.61 -17.09 -2.61
CA SER A 21 11.55 -15.69 -2.19
C SER A 21 10.31 -15.31 -1.39
N VAL A 22 9.37 -16.22 -1.13
CA VAL A 22 8.16 -15.94 -0.33
C VAL A 22 8.50 -15.39 1.06
N SER A 23 9.61 -15.87 1.65
CA SER A 23 10.10 -15.39 2.96
C SER A 23 10.65 -13.94 2.93
N ARG A 24 10.85 -13.36 1.74
CA ARG A 24 11.25 -11.97 1.55
C ARG A 24 10.06 -11.01 1.57
N VAL A 25 8.83 -11.52 1.60
CA VAL A 25 7.63 -10.70 1.84
C VAL A 25 7.52 -10.42 3.34
N LEU A 26 7.51 -9.14 3.71
CA LEU A 26 7.54 -8.67 5.09
C LEU A 26 6.36 -7.72 5.38
N HIS A 27 5.67 -7.93 6.50
CA HIS A 27 4.67 -7.01 7.02
C HIS A 27 5.34 -6.02 7.99
N LEU A 28 5.67 -4.83 7.51
CA LEU A 28 6.53 -3.88 8.21
C LEU A 28 5.82 -3.19 9.38
N SER A 29 4.53 -2.88 9.24
CA SER A 29 3.72 -2.23 10.28
C SER A 29 3.69 -3.04 11.59
N ILE A 30 3.81 -4.37 11.49
CA ILE A 30 3.92 -5.27 12.66
C ILE A 30 5.36 -5.33 13.21
N LEU A 31 6.37 -5.29 12.35
CA LEU A 31 7.77 -5.55 12.73
C LEU A 31 8.48 -4.34 13.35
N GLN A 32 8.19 -3.11 12.89
CA GLN A 32 8.97 -1.92 13.26
C GLN A 32 8.11 -0.67 13.58
N GLY A 33 6.78 -0.77 13.51
CA GLY A 33 5.88 0.39 13.59
C GLY A 33 5.89 1.25 12.31
N ASP A 34 5.25 2.44 12.34
CA ASP A 34 5.09 3.39 11.20
C ASP A 34 6.39 3.99 10.62
N GLY A 35 7.58 3.46 10.97
CA GLY A 35 8.86 4.14 10.78
C GLY A 35 9.50 4.05 9.38
N LEU A 36 9.06 3.13 8.51
CA LEU A 36 9.69 2.89 7.20
C LEU A 36 8.97 3.54 6.01
N GLY A 37 7.74 4.03 6.22
CA GLY A 37 6.98 4.79 5.23
C GLY A 37 6.05 3.98 4.31
N TYR A 38 5.88 2.66 4.55
CA TYR A 38 4.91 1.79 3.86
C TYR A 38 4.64 0.49 4.65
N ASP A 39 3.53 -0.20 4.34
CA ASP A 39 3.01 -1.32 5.13
C ASP A 39 3.63 -2.69 4.83
N VAL A 40 3.82 -3.01 3.55
CA VAL A 40 4.27 -4.34 3.10
C VAL A 40 5.46 -4.21 2.16
N SER A 41 6.55 -4.93 2.46
CA SER A 41 7.68 -5.10 1.56
C SER A 41 7.55 -6.42 0.82
N SER A 42 7.68 -6.38 -0.50
CA SER A 42 7.58 -7.53 -1.39
C SER A 42 8.64 -7.42 -2.49
N ILE A 43 8.62 -8.32 -3.46
CA ILE A 43 9.62 -8.38 -4.54
C ILE A 43 8.97 -8.53 -5.92
N ASN A 44 9.52 -7.88 -6.93
CA ASN A 44 9.13 -8.09 -8.33
C ASN A 44 9.85 -9.31 -8.91
N GLU A 45 9.41 -9.77 -10.09
CA GLU A 45 10.02 -10.92 -10.78
C GLU A 45 11.49 -10.68 -11.16
N ASP A 46 11.87 -9.42 -11.41
CA ASP A 46 13.26 -9.01 -11.65
C ASP A 46 14.10 -8.91 -10.36
N GLY A 47 13.50 -9.20 -9.20
CA GLY A 47 14.12 -9.15 -7.88
C GLY A 47 14.14 -7.77 -7.22
N SER A 48 13.66 -6.72 -7.90
CA SER A 48 13.54 -5.38 -7.34
C SER A 48 12.52 -5.31 -6.19
N THR A 49 12.71 -4.36 -5.29
CA THR A 49 11.83 -4.21 -4.12
C THR A 49 10.49 -3.60 -4.52
N ARG A 50 9.42 -4.20 -4.00
CA ARG A 50 8.05 -3.68 -4.11
C ARG A 50 7.61 -3.15 -2.75
N ARG A 51 7.40 -1.84 -2.66
CA ARG A 51 7.02 -1.11 -1.44
C ARG A 51 5.53 -0.79 -1.52
N ILE A 52 4.73 -1.34 -0.61
CA ILE A 52 3.27 -1.35 -0.72
C ILE A 52 2.66 -0.61 0.47
N GLU A 53 1.87 0.42 0.16
CA GLU A 53 0.98 1.11 1.08
C GLU A 53 -0.45 0.56 0.92
N VAL A 54 -1.11 0.17 2.01
CA VAL A 54 -2.40 -0.52 1.97
C VAL A 54 -3.53 0.43 2.36
N LYS A 55 -4.46 0.69 1.43
CA LYS A 55 -5.63 1.53 1.69
C LYS A 55 -6.91 0.70 1.59
N THR A 56 -7.53 0.41 2.73
CA THR A 56 -8.71 -0.48 2.79
C THR A 56 -10.02 0.28 2.95
N THR A 57 -11.09 -0.19 2.31
CA THR A 57 -12.46 0.28 2.49
C THR A 57 -13.46 -0.86 2.39
N VAL A 58 -14.57 -0.78 3.15
CA VAL A 58 -15.74 -1.67 2.97
C VAL A 58 -16.62 -1.24 1.80
N GLY A 59 -16.45 -0.01 1.30
CA GLY A 59 -17.14 0.50 0.13
C GLY A 59 -16.49 0.06 -1.19
N GLY A 60 -17.01 0.57 -2.31
CA GLY A 60 -16.48 0.31 -3.64
C GLY A 60 -15.16 1.04 -3.92
N LEU A 61 -14.55 0.71 -5.07
CA LEU A 61 -13.25 1.23 -5.53
C LEU A 61 -13.16 2.76 -5.48
N GLU A 62 -14.21 3.45 -5.96
CA GLU A 62 -14.31 4.93 -6.02
C GLU A 62 -14.41 5.61 -4.65
N THR A 63 -14.50 4.86 -3.56
CA THR A 63 -14.46 5.47 -2.22
C THR A 63 -13.11 6.18 -2.07
N PRO A 64 -13.06 7.46 -1.66
CA PRO A 64 -11.79 8.13 -1.42
C PRO A 64 -10.92 7.39 -0.39
N PHE A 65 -9.60 7.51 -0.54
CA PHE A 65 -8.65 7.12 0.48
C PHE A 65 -7.79 8.31 0.86
N TYR A 66 -7.25 8.27 2.07
CA TYR A 66 -6.47 9.36 2.64
C TYR A 66 -5.02 8.95 2.73
N MET A 67 -4.13 9.89 2.44
CA MET A 67 -2.70 9.73 2.62
C MET A 67 -2.16 10.79 3.56
N SER A 68 -1.22 10.39 4.42
CA SER A 68 -0.48 11.34 5.23
C SER A 68 0.50 12.16 4.35
N LYS A 69 1.01 13.26 4.90
CA LYS A 69 2.05 14.05 4.22
C LYS A 69 3.32 13.21 3.97
N ASN A 70 3.64 12.31 4.89
CA ASN A 70 4.82 11.46 4.79
C ASN A 70 4.66 10.40 3.71
N GLU A 71 3.48 9.77 3.63
CA GLU A 71 3.16 8.84 2.53
C GLU A 71 3.21 9.56 1.19
N LYS A 72 2.58 10.74 1.06
CA LYS A 72 2.65 11.50 -0.19
C LYS A 72 4.10 11.77 -0.61
N LEU A 73 4.92 12.28 0.32
CA LEU A 73 6.33 12.55 0.07
C LEU A 73 7.11 11.28 -0.32
N PHE A 74 6.80 10.15 0.32
CA PHE A 74 7.38 8.86 -0.01
C PHE A 74 7.08 8.45 -1.46
N PHE A 75 5.82 8.57 -1.90
CA PHE A 75 5.43 8.27 -3.27
C PHE A 75 6.05 9.23 -4.29
N GLU A 76 6.19 10.52 -3.95
CA GLU A 76 6.94 11.48 -4.77
C GLU A 76 8.42 11.12 -4.89
N THR A 77 9.02 10.61 -3.81
CA THR A 77 10.45 10.23 -3.76
C THR A 77 10.73 8.95 -4.56
N TYR A 78 9.81 7.97 -4.49
CA TYR A 78 9.94 6.66 -5.13
C TYR A 78 9.04 6.50 -6.36
N LYS A 79 8.72 7.62 -7.06
CA LYS A 79 7.82 7.64 -8.22
C LYS A 79 8.13 6.53 -9.24
N ASP A 80 9.42 6.36 -9.55
CA ASP A 80 9.91 5.41 -10.55
C ASP A 80 10.65 4.20 -9.91
N ASP A 81 10.52 4.01 -8.60
CA ASP A 81 11.22 2.96 -7.84
C ASP A 81 10.23 2.20 -6.94
N GLY A 82 9.42 1.36 -7.57
CA GLY A 82 8.76 0.24 -6.91
C GLY A 82 7.79 0.60 -5.77
N ALA A 83 7.21 1.80 -5.75
CA ALA A 83 6.18 2.20 -4.79
C ALA A 83 4.77 1.99 -5.36
N TYR A 84 3.89 1.38 -4.57
CA TYR A 84 2.53 1.00 -4.97
C TYR A 84 1.52 1.25 -3.85
N VAL A 85 0.33 1.71 -4.22
CA VAL A 85 -0.86 1.63 -3.36
C VAL A 85 -1.61 0.35 -3.71
N TYR A 86 -1.89 -0.46 -2.69
CA TYR A 86 -2.85 -1.56 -2.81
C TYR A 86 -4.18 -1.09 -2.24
N ARG A 87 -5.10 -0.75 -3.15
CA ARG A 87 -6.44 -0.32 -2.80
C ARG A 87 -7.32 -1.56 -2.60
N VAL A 88 -7.58 -1.89 -1.34
CA VAL A 88 -8.47 -2.99 -0.97
C VAL A 88 -9.89 -2.45 -0.84
N TYR A 89 -10.80 -2.89 -1.70
CA TYR A 89 -12.19 -2.43 -1.74
C TYR A 89 -13.16 -3.61 -1.74
N ASP A 90 -14.45 -3.33 -1.54
CA ASP A 90 -15.48 -4.33 -1.24
C ASP A 90 -15.03 -5.28 -0.11
N PHE A 91 -14.35 -4.74 0.91
CA PHE A 91 -13.73 -5.55 1.94
C PHE A 91 -14.77 -6.10 2.91
N ASP A 92 -14.91 -7.43 2.96
CA ASP A 92 -15.72 -8.14 3.94
C ASP A 92 -14.89 -8.36 5.21
N VAL A 93 -15.31 -7.68 6.28
CA VAL A 93 -14.66 -7.73 7.59
C VAL A 93 -14.78 -9.11 8.27
N ASN A 94 -15.81 -9.89 7.96
CA ASN A 94 -16.02 -11.21 8.54
C ASN A 94 -15.10 -12.24 7.89
N THR A 95 -14.99 -12.20 6.56
CA THR A 95 -14.14 -13.14 5.82
C THR A 95 -12.70 -12.66 5.67
N ARG A 96 -12.42 -11.38 5.97
CA ARG A 96 -11.14 -10.70 5.73
C ARG A 96 -10.68 -10.80 4.27
N ARG A 97 -11.62 -10.63 3.34
CA ARG A 97 -11.34 -10.69 1.89
C ARG A 97 -11.91 -9.44 1.22
N GLY A 98 -11.26 -9.00 0.16
CA GLY A 98 -11.72 -7.92 -0.70
C GLY A 98 -11.14 -8.06 -2.09
N LYS A 99 -11.45 -7.10 -2.95
CA LYS A 99 -10.79 -6.93 -4.25
C LYS A 99 -9.60 -5.99 -4.07
N VAL A 100 -8.59 -6.15 -4.93
CA VAL A 100 -7.37 -5.34 -4.88
C VAL A 100 -7.19 -4.66 -6.22
N GLU A 101 -7.11 -3.33 -6.20
CA GLU A 101 -6.57 -2.52 -7.31
C GLU A 101 -5.13 -2.14 -6.96
N ILE A 102 -4.21 -2.30 -7.91
CA ILE A 102 -2.79 -1.98 -7.74
C ILE A 102 -2.49 -0.69 -8.50
N ILE A 103 -2.15 0.36 -7.77
CA ILE A 103 -1.89 1.69 -8.32
C ILE A 103 -0.39 1.96 -8.15
N SER A 104 0.34 2.18 -9.25
CA SER A 104 1.75 2.56 -9.17
C SER A 104 1.91 3.98 -8.65
N ALA A 105 3.10 4.34 -8.14
CA ALA A 105 3.37 5.72 -7.75
C ALA A 105 3.26 6.71 -8.93
N GLU A 106 3.67 6.30 -10.12
CA GLU A 106 3.46 7.06 -11.36
C GLU A 106 1.97 7.33 -11.61
N GLU A 107 1.14 6.28 -11.62
CA GLU A 107 -0.30 6.40 -11.84
C GLU A 107 -0.97 7.24 -10.75
N LEU A 108 -0.60 7.03 -9.49
CA LEU A 108 -1.12 7.77 -8.36
C LEU A 108 -0.86 9.28 -8.51
N LEU A 109 0.36 9.66 -8.87
CA LEU A 109 0.75 11.07 -8.95
C LEU A 109 0.21 11.77 -10.21
N GLU A 110 -0.07 11.02 -11.27
CA GLU A 110 -0.56 11.58 -12.54
C GLU A 110 -2.08 11.62 -12.64
N ASN A 111 -2.77 10.64 -12.06
CA ASN A 111 -4.21 10.44 -12.27
C ASN A 111 -5.07 10.71 -11.04
N TYR A 112 -4.50 10.96 -9.86
CA TYR A 112 -5.25 11.22 -8.63
C TYR A 112 -5.03 12.64 -8.10
N ASN A 113 -6.09 13.20 -7.49
CA ASN A 113 -6.04 14.50 -6.85
C ASN A 113 -5.71 14.38 -5.35
N PHE A 114 -4.77 15.20 -4.88
CA PHE A 114 -4.42 15.32 -3.47
C PHE A 114 -5.07 16.57 -2.88
N ASP A 115 -6.34 16.44 -2.50
CA ASP A 115 -7.08 17.54 -1.88
C ASP A 115 -6.57 17.82 -0.45
N PRO A 116 -6.20 19.07 -0.12
CA PRO A 116 -5.72 19.39 1.21
C PRO A 116 -6.85 19.29 2.23
N VAL A 117 -6.70 18.39 3.21
CA VAL A 117 -7.53 18.39 4.42
C VAL A 117 -7.00 19.47 5.38
N THR A 118 -7.90 20.36 5.81
CA THR A 118 -7.63 21.62 6.52
C THR A 118 -6.55 21.58 7.63
N PHE A 119 -5.82 22.68 7.79
CA PHE A 119 -4.76 22.84 8.80
C PHE A 119 -5.30 23.25 10.18
N ALA A 120 -4.65 22.77 11.24
CA ALA A 120 -4.90 23.23 12.61
C ALA A 120 -4.31 24.63 12.84
N VAL A 121 -5.06 25.50 13.51
CA VAL A 121 -4.62 26.85 13.89
C VAL A 121 -4.29 26.86 15.38
N THR A 122 -3.07 27.26 15.75
CA THR A 122 -2.66 27.43 17.15
C THR A 122 -2.06 28.82 17.38
N LYS A 123 -2.22 29.33 18.61
CA LYS A 123 -1.64 30.59 19.04
C LYS A 123 -0.14 30.39 19.28
N LYS A 124 0.69 31.33 18.78
CA LYS A 124 2.13 31.39 19.07
C LYS A 124 2.38 31.79 20.52
#